data_AF-A0A924LNR8-F1
#
_entry.id   AF-A0A924LNR8-F1
#
_cell.length_a   1.000
_cell.length_b   1.000
_cell.length_c   1.000
_cell.angle_alpha   90.00
_cell.angle_beta   90.00
_cell.angle_gamma   90.00
#
_symmetry.space_group_name_H-M   'P 1'
#
loop_
_entity.id
_entity.type
_entity.pdbx_description
1 polymer ?
#
loop_
_entity_poly.entity_id
_entity_poly.type
_entity_poly.pdbx_seq_one_letter_code
_entity_poly.pdbx_strand_id
1 'polypeptide(L)'
;MPTSLMPPQDAAWLGMERPTNRMVVTAVLVLDGAPDDEALLRVLRERLVAPHPSFRRTPVRRHRWSPLRYWQPDDGFDLAAHLTRVHVDKPVDVVLDQVVADLMARPLDPSRPPWQMHLATDRDGGAALVVRVHHCVGDGGALVQVLLALTAPPGSGDPAIRAGPPLEPSPRRPLTLLRTALG
;
A
#
# COMPACT_ATOMS: atom_id res chain seq x y z
N MET A 1 8.90 -15.06 -11.63
CA MET A 1 8.29 -14.12 -12.61
C MET A 1 9.38 -13.22 -13.14
N PRO A 2 9.43 -12.82 -14.42
CA PRO A 2 10.49 -11.95 -14.93
C PRO A 2 10.26 -10.47 -14.55
N THR A 3 11.33 -9.68 -14.61
CA THR A 3 11.25 -8.22 -14.52
C THR A 3 10.38 -7.68 -15.65
N SER A 4 9.45 -6.78 -15.33
CA SER A 4 8.49 -6.23 -16.30
C SER A 4 8.49 -4.70 -16.28
N LEU A 5 8.13 -4.08 -17.41
CA LEU A 5 7.96 -2.62 -17.46
C LEU A 5 6.85 -2.19 -16.49
N MET A 6 7.08 -1.11 -15.76
CA MET A 6 6.10 -0.53 -14.85
C MET A 6 5.06 0.28 -15.65
N PRO A 7 3.76 0.16 -15.31
CA PRO A 7 2.72 1.02 -15.88
C PRO A 7 3.06 2.52 -15.72
N PRO A 8 2.71 3.37 -16.70
CA PRO A 8 3.04 4.81 -16.65
C PRO A 8 2.49 5.52 -15.41
N GLN A 9 1.30 5.14 -14.95
CA GLN A 9 0.68 5.72 -13.76
C GLN A 9 1.48 5.42 -12.49
N ASP A 10 1.86 4.17 -12.27
CA ASP A 10 2.70 3.74 -11.14
C ASP A 10 4.06 4.45 -11.15
N ALA A 11 4.65 4.58 -12.34
CA ALA A 11 5.91 5.29 -12.52
C ALA A 11 5.79 6.80 -12.24
N ALA A 12 4.64 7.40 -12.57
CA ALA A 12 4.37 8.80 -12.26
C ALA A 12 4.30 9.05 -10.75
N TRP A 13 3.67 8.15 -9.98
CA TRP A 13 3.65 8.22 -8.51
C TRP A 13 5.06 8.23 -7.91
N LEU A 14 5.95 7.34 -8.38
CA LEU A 14 7.37 7.36 -7.98
C LEU A 14 8.10 8.63 -8.41
N GLY A 15 7.69 9.24 -9.52
CA GLY A 15 8.25 10.51 -10.00
C GLY A 15 7.84 11.71 -9.16
N MET A 16 6.69 11.65 -8.47
CA MET A 16 6.13 12.70 -7.62
C MET A 16 6.63 12.63 -6.16
N GLU A 17 7.14 11.48 -5.72
CA GLU A 17 7.71 11.27 -4.37
C GLU A 17 8.81 12.29 -4.06
N ARG A 18 8.69 12.99 -2.93
CA ARG A 18 9.70 13.89 -2.35
C ARG A 18 9.74 13.70 -0.83
N PRO A 19 10.84 14.04 -0.15
CA PRO A 19 10.88 14.02 1.32
C PRO A 19 9.77 14.85 2.01
N THR A 20 9.23 15.85 1.32
CA THR A 20 8.12 16.71 1.77
C THR A 20 6.76 16.33 1.18
N ASN A 21 6.72 15.39 0.22
CA ASN A 21 5.51 14.91 -0.45
C ASN A 21 5.61 13.41 -0.67
N ARG A 22 5.25 12.64 0.37
CA ARG A 22 5.28 11.17 0.35
C ARG A 22 4.02 10.65 -0.33
N MET A 23 4.19 9.90 -1.40
CA MET A 23 3.13 9.22 -2.15
C MET A 23 2.78 7.88 -1.48
N VAL A 24 2.60 7.89 -0.16
CA VAL A 24 2.28 6.72 0.66
C VAL A 24 0.86 6.84 1.19
N VAL A 25 0.02 5.87 0.85
CA VAL A 25 -1.28 5.71 1.49
C VAL A 25 -1.07 5.08 2.85
N THR A 26 -1.67 5.68 3.88
CA THR A 26 -1.72 5.13 5.23
C THR A 26 -3.17 4.81 5.59
N ALA A 27 -3.42 3.58 6.01
CA ALA A 27 -4.72 3.12 6.47
C ALA A 27 -4.57 2.52 7.87
N VAL A 28 -5.65 2.61 8.66
CA VAL A 28 -5.68 2.12 10.03
C VAL A 28 -6.88 1.21 10.19
N LEU A 29 -6.64 -0.01 10.64
CA LEU A 29 -7.67 -0.99 10.95
C LEU A 29 -7.65 -1.21 12.45
N VAL A 30 -8.66 -0.72 13.15
CA VAL A 30 -8.87 -1.02 14.58
C VAL A 30 -9.46 -2.42 14.67
N LEU A 31 -8.91 -3.24 15.54
CA LEU A 31 -9.24 -4.67 15.67
C LEU A 31 -9.87 -4.93 17.04
N ASP A 32 -10.74 -5.92 17.12
CA ASP A 32 -11.37 -6.36 18.38
C ASP A 32 -10.35 -7.01 19.35
N GLY A 33 -9.18 -7.37 18.84
CA GLY A 33 -8.08 -7.94 19.60
C GLY A 33 -6.88 -8.20 18.70
N ALA A 34 -5.72 -8.39 19.32
CA ALA A 34 -4.49 -8.60 18.56
C ALA A 34 -4.47 -10.01 17.95
N PRO A 35 -4.34 -10.15 16.62
CA PRO A 35 -4.21 -11.47 16.01
C PRO A 35 -2.88 -12.12 16.41
N ASP A 36 -2.88 -13.45 16.39
CA ASP A 36 -1.67 -14.24 16.35
C ASP A 36 -0.88 -13.95 15.07
N ASP A 37 0.45 -13.93 15.17
CA ASP A 37 1.32 -13.57 14.05
C ASP A 37 1.22 -14.59 12.91
N GLU A 38 1.16 -15.89 13.21
CA GLU A 38 1.03 -16.93 12.19
C GLU A 38 -0.31 -16.81 11.44
N ALA A 39 -1.38 -16.58 12.19
CA ALA A 39 -2.71 -16.35 11.62
C ALA A 39 -2.74 -15.11 10.72
N LEU A 40 -2.18 -13.98 11.17
CA LEU A 40 -2.10 -12.75 10.38
C LEU A 40 -1.25 -12.94 9.13
N LEU A 41 -0.06 -13.53 9.26
CA LEU A 41 0.83 -13.82 8.12
C LEU A 41 0.17 -14.75 7.09
N ARG A 42 -0.63 -15.73 7.52
CA ARG A 42 -1.42 -16.57 6.62
C ARG A 42 -2.43 -15.76 5.82
N VAL A 43 -3.23 -14.93 6.49
CA VAL A 43 -4.22 -14.06 5.83
C VAL A 43 -3.55 -13.11 4.85
N LEU A 44 -2.46 -12.46 5.24
CA LEU A 44 -1.68 -11.58 4.36
C LEU A 44 -1.12 -12.35 3.16
N ARG A 45 -0.60 -13.56 3.37
CA ARG A 45 -0.09 -14.37 2.26
C ARG A 45 -1.19 -14.68 1.24
N GLU A 46 -2.35 -15.12 1.72
CA GLU A 46 -3.45 -15.60 0.89
C GLU A 46 -4.22 -14.48 0.20
N ARG A 47 -4.45 -13.36 0.91
CA ARG A 47 -5.36 -12.28 0.46
C ARG A 47 -4.65 -11.05 -0.07
N LEU A 48 -3.38 -10.82 0.31
CA LEU A 48 -2.61 -9.67 -0.15
C LEU A 48 -1.54 -10.09 -1.15
N VAL A 49 -0.68 -11.01 -0.74
CA VAL A 49 0.58 -11.26 -1.45
C VAL A 49 0.41 -12.19 -2.65
N ALA A 50 -0.35 -13.28 -2.49
CA ALA A 50 -0.57 -14.24 -3.56
C ALA A 50 -1.39 -13.67 -4.74
N PRO A 51 -2.48 -12.91 -4.52
CA PRO A 51 -3.30 -12.36 -5.61
C PRO A 51 -2.64 -11.16 -6.30
N HIS A 52 -1.72 -10.46 -5.62
CA HIS A 52 -1.15 -9.20 -6.09
C HIS A 52 0.38 -9.25 -6.19
N PRO A 53 0.94 -9.63 -7.36
CA PRO A 53 2.38 -9.76 -7.54
C PRO A 53 3.20 -8.50 -7.25
N SER A 54 2.61 -7.30 -7.29
CA SER A 54 3.28 -6.04 -6.98
C SER A 54 3.78 -5.98 -5.52
N PHE A 55 3.14 -6.70 -4.60
CA PHE A 55 3.55 -6.75 -3.18
C PHE A 55 4.84 -7.54 -2.95
N ARG A 56 5.36 -8.27 -3.95
CA ARG A 56 6.65 -8.98 -3.88
C ARG A 56 7.68 -8.41 -4.85
N ARG A 57 7.51 -7.15 -5.26
CA ARG A 57 8.35 -6.51 -6.27
C ARG A 57 8.83 -5.14 -5.83
N THR A 58 10.05 -4.83 -6.22
CA THR A 58 10.70 -3.55 -5.96
C THR A 58 10.77 -2.73 -7.25
N PRO A 59 10.51 -1.42 -7.20
CA PRO A 59 10.65 -0.55 -8.37
C PRO A 59 12.13 -0.27 -8.64
N VAL A 60 12.60 -0.58 -9.85
CA VAL A 60 14.00 -0.39 -10.24
C VAL A 60 14.14 0.41 -11.52
N ARG A 61 15.36 0.92 -11.75
CA ARG A 61 15.81 1.42 -13.05
C ARG A 61 16.86 0.46 -13.59
N ARG A 62 16.90 0.24 -14.91
CA ARG A 62 17.95 -0.57 -15.56
C ARG A 62 19.34 0.07 -15.43
N HIS A 63 19.38 1.40 -15.39
CA HIS A 63 20.58 2.20 -15.12
C HIS A 63 20.15 3.54 -14.53
N ARG A 64 21.09 4.27 -13.91
CA ARG A 64 20.85 5.55 -13.20
C ARG A 64 20.01 6.56 -13.99
N TRP A 65 20.23 6.64 -15.30
CA TRP A 65 19.62 7.62 -16.21
C TRP A 65 18.39 7.10 -16.96
N SER A 66 17.97 5.85 -16.73
CA SER A 66 16.83 5.25 -17.45
C SER A 66 15.56 6.04 -17.13
N PRO A 67 14.83 6.61 -18.10
CA PRO A 67 13.58 7.31 -17.83
C PRO A 67 12.49 6.36 -17.35
N LEU A 68 12.58 5.08 -17.72
CA LEU A 68 11.61 4.04 -17.41
C LEU A 68 11.89 3.39 -16.04
N ARG A 69 10.79 2.92 -15.41
CA ARG A 69 10.81 2.07 -14.22
C ARG A 69 10.38 0.66 -14.60
N TYR A 70 10.90 -0.30 -13.85
CA TYR A 70 10.56 -1.70 -13.98
C TYR A 70 10.18 -2.26 -12.62
N TRP A 71 9.26 -3.21 -12.64
CA TRP A 71 8.97 -4.06 -11.51
C TRP A 71 9.92 -5.25 -11.53
N GLN A 72 10.80 -5.33 -10.53
CA GLN A 72 11.71 -6.45 -10.34
C GLN A 72 11.20 -7.32 -9.19
N PRO A 73 11.06 -8.65 -9.36
CA PRO A 73 10.85 -9.57 -8.25
C PRO A 73 11.92 -9.39 -7.19
N ASP A 74 11.49 -9.36 -5.94
CA ASP A 74 12.41 -9.43 -4.81
C ASP A 74 12.68 -10.91 -4.47
N ASP A 75 13.87 -11.39 -4.82
CA ASP A 75 14.31 -12.77 -4.58
C ASP A 75 14.46 -13.06 -3.08
N GLY A 76 14.68 -12.02 -2.26
CA GLY A 76 14.77 -12.09 -0.82
C GLY A 76 13.46 -11.78 -0.10
N PHE A 77 12.33 -11.75 -0.82
CA PHE A 77 11.05 -11.34 -0.24
C PHE A 77 10.67 -12.19 0.97
N ASP A 78 10.60 -11.54 2.13
CA ASP A 78 10.10 -12.10 3.38
C ASP A 78 8.90 -11.31 3.87
N LEU A 79 7.73 -11.95 3.89
CA LEU A 79 6.48 -11.36 4.35
C LEU A 79 6.57 -10.90 5.81
N ALA A 80 7.25 -11.65 6.68
CA ALA A 80 7.37 -11.30 8.09
C ALA A 80 8.16 -9.99 8.26
N ALA A 81 9.16 -9.74 7.41
CA ALA A 81 9.93 -8.50 7.42
C ALA A 81 9.13 -7.24 7.04
N HIS A 82 7.91 -7.39 6.52
CA HIS A 82 6.97 -6.29 6.27
C HIS A 82 5.98 -6.05 7.42
N LEU A 83 5.96 -6.91 8.45
CA LEU A 83 5.10 -6.77 9.63
C LEU A 83 5.95 -6.44 10.85
N THR A 84 5.72 -5.27 11.45
CA THR A 84 6.34 -4.87 12.72
C THR A 84 5.30 -4.86 13.82
N ARG A 85 5.58 -5.51 14.94
CA ARG A 85 4.73 -5.43 16.14
C ARG A 85 5.26 -4.34 17.08
N VAL A 86 4.36 -3.48 17.55
CA VAL A 86 4.69 -2.37 18.43
C VAL A 86 3.81 -2.49 19.67
N HIS A 87 4.44 -2.63 20.85
CA HIS A 87 3.71 -2.58 22.10
C HIS A 87 3.69 -1.13 22.61
N VAL A 88 2.51 -0.63 22.95
CA VAL A 88 2.32 0.72 23.47
C VAL A 88 1.95 0.68 24.95
N ASP A 89 2.49 1.64 25.72
CA ASP A 89 2.30 1.69 27.18
C ASP A 89 0.91 2.19 27.61
N LYS A 90 0.17 2.78 26.67
CA LYS A 90 -1.18 3.33 26.88
C LYS A 90 -2.16 2.60 25.97
N PRO A 91 -3.47 2.63 26.30
CA PRO A 91 -4.51 2.10 25.42
C PRO A 91 -4.34 2.58 23.98
N VAL A 92 -4.47 1.66 23.01
CA VAL A 92 -4.21 1.93 21.60
C VAL A 92 -5.05 3.09 21.10
N ASP A 93 -6.33 3.16 21.45
CA ASP A 93 -7.25 4.25 21.09
C ASP A 93 -6.80 5.64 21.55
N VAL A 94 -6.00 5.72 22.62
CA VAL A 94 -5.44 6.97 23.14
C VAL A 94 -4.17 7.41 22.39
N VAL A 95 -3.36 6.49 21.88
CA VAL A 95 -2.05 6.79 21.27
C VAL A 95 -1.98 6.58 19.77
N LEU A 96 -3.05 6.06 19.15
CA LEU A 96 -3.09 5.69 17.74
C LEU A 96 -2.71 6.86 16.82
N ASP A 97 -3.22 8.06 17.07
CA ASP A 97 -2.90 9.25 16.28
C ASP A 97 -1.41 9.56 16.30
N GLN A 98 -0.75 9.41 17.44
CA GLN A 98 0.68 9.64 17.58
C GLN A 98 1.50 8.56 16.86
N VAL A 99 1.11 7.29 17.02
CA VAL A 99 1.73 6.16 16.30
C VAL A 99 1.63 6.37 14.78
N VAL A 100 0.45 6.78 14.30
CA VAL A 100 0.20 7.06 12.88
C VAL A 100 1.02 8.26 12.41
N ALA A 101 1.07 9.36 13.16
CA ALA A 101 1.86 10.54 12.84
C ALA A 101 3.37 10.21 12.69
N ASP A 102 3.93 9.48 13.66
CA ASP A 102 5.33 9.05 13.65
C ASP A 102 5.64 8.13 12.46
N LEU A 103 4.68 7.29 12.07
CA LEU A 103 4.78 6.44 10.89
C LEU A 103 4.73 7.26 9.60
N MET A 104 3.78 8.18 9.47
CA MET A 104 3.62 9.03 8.28
C MET A 104 4.85 9.91 8.01
N ALA A 105 5.58 10.31 9.06
CA ALA A 105 6.83 11.07 8.94
C ALA A 105 8.01 10.24 8.37
N ARG A 106 7.97 8.91 8.46
CA ARG A 106 9.08 8.04 8.03
C ARG A 106 8.94 7.61 6.57
N PRO A 107 10.00 7.66 5.74
CA PRO A 107 9.96 7.07 4.40
C PRO A 107 9.82 5.54 4.46
N LEU A 108 9.40 4.93 3.36
CA LEU A 108 9.52 3.48 3.17
C LEU A 108 10.95 3.14 2.74
N ASP A 109 11.42 1.94 3.07
CA ASP A 109 12.71 1.43 2.62
C ASP A 109 12.67 1.18 1.09
N PRO A 110 13.46 1.90 0.28
CA PRO A 110 13.41 1.77 -1.18
C PRO A 110 14.06 0.48 -1.68
N SER A 111 14.75 -0.30 -0.83
CA SER A 111 15.36 -1.58 -1.20
C SER A 111 14.39 -2.75 -1.16
N ARG A 112 13.20 -2.57 -0.58
CA ARG A 112 12.17 -3.60 -0.41
C ARG A 112 10.93 -3.28 -1.24
N PRO A 113 10.01 -4.24 -1.44
CA PRO A 113 8.68 -3.94 -1.96
C PRO A 113 8.05 -2.80 -1.13
N PRO A 114 7.51 -1.74 -1.77
CA PRO A 114 7.31 -0.47 -1.09
C PRO A 114 5.99 -0.45 -0.31
N TRP A 115 5.94 -1.25 0.76
CA TRP A 115 4.85 -1.34 1.72
C TRP A 115 5.33 -1.90 3.06
N GLN A 116 4.58 -1.65 4.13
CA GLN A 116 4.79 -2.24 5.45
C GLN A 116 3.53 -2.16 6.29
N MET A 117 3.47 -2.96 7.35
CA MET A 117 2.39 -3.00 8.31
C MET A 117 2.95 -2.91 9.73
N HIS A 118 2.25 -2.16 10.59
CA HIS A 118 2.59 -2.01 11.99
C HIS A 118 1.39 -2.43 12.83
N LEU A 119 1.51 -3.54 13.57
CA LEU A 119 0.50 -3.99 14.51
C LEU A 119 0.80 -3.39 15.88
N ALA A 120 0.08 -2.33 16.22
CA ALA A 120 0.12 -1.72 17.54
C ALA A 120 -0.77 -2.50 18.50
N THR A 121 -0.27 -2.84 19.69
CA THR A 121 -1.05 -3.51 20.74
C THR A 121 -0.80 -2.88 22.10
N ASP A 122 -1.81 -2.87 22.96
CA ASP A 122 -1.66 -2.51 24.37
C ASP A 122 -1.82 -3.73 25.29
N ARG A 123 -1.70 -3.49 26.59
CA ARG A 123 -1.81 -4.49 27.66
C ARG A 123 -3.25 -4.90 28.00
N ASP A 124 -4.23 -4.10 27.60
CA ASP A 124 -5.64 -4.30 27.91
C ASP A 124 -6.37 -5.05 26.77
N GLY A 125 -5.63 -5.43 25.73
CA GLY A 125 -6.12 -6.23 24.60
C GLY A 125 -6.46 -5.40 23.36
N GLY A 126 -6.30 -4.07 23.40
CA GLY A 126 -6.50 -3.20 22.27
C GLY A 126 -5.46 -3.44 21.17
N ALA A 127 -5.91 -3.36 19.91
CA ALA A 127 -5.06 -3.60 18.76
C ALA A 127 -5.47 -2.76 17.55
N ALA A 128 -4.47 -2.28 16.82
CA ALA A 128 -4.67 -1.61 15.53
C ALA A 128 -3.56 -2.00 14.54
N LEU A 129 -3.96 -2.29 13.30
CA LEU A 129 -3.04 -2.52 12.20
C LEU A 129 -2.93 -1.24 11.36
N VAL A 130 -1.75 -0.62 11.36
CA VAL A 130 -1.42 0.52 10.50
C VAL A 130 -0.76 -0.01 9.24
N VAL A 131 -1.42 0.14 8.10
CA VAL A 131 -0.94 -0.31 6.80
C VAL A 131 -0.43 0.88 6.00
N ARG A 132 0.77 0.73 5.44
CA ARG A 132 1.43 1.77 4.66
C ARG A 132 1.86 1.21 3.32
N VAL A 133 1.41 1.83 2.23
CA VAL A 133 1.70 1.33 0.88
C VAL A 133 1.99 2.52 -0.03
N HIS A 134 3.08 2.44 -0.80
CA HIS A 134 3.37 3.44 -1.81
C HIS A 134 2.36 3.36 -2.96
N HIS A 135 1.89 4.51 -3.44
CA HIS A 135 0.89 4.63 -4.52
C HIS A 135 1.25 3.92 -5.82
N CYS A 136 2.52 3.58 -6.03
CA CYS A 136 2.92 2.80 -7.19
C CYS A 136 2.49 1.33 -7.12
N VAL A 137 2.24 0.77 -5.92
CA VAL A 137 1.85 -0.65 -5.76
C VAL A 137 0.38 -0.86 -6.16
N GLY A 138 -0.44 0.16 -5.98
CA GLY A 138 -1.84 0.21 -6.36
C GLY A 138 -2.40 1.60 -6.12
N ASP A 139 -3.40 1.98 -6.93
CA ASP A 139 -4.14 3.21 -6.67
C ASP A 139 -4.95 3.11 -5.36
N GLY A 140 -5.33 4.26 -4.79
CA GLY A 140 -5.97 4.31 -3.48
C GLY A 140 -7.28 3.49 -3.42
N GLY A 141 -8.01 3.37 -4.53
CA GLY A 141 -9.26 2.60 -4.60
C GLY A 141 -9.02 1.11 -4.53
N ALA A 142 -8.12 0.58 -5.36
CA ALA A 142 -7.71 -0.82 -5.32
C ALA A 142 -7.12 -1.18 -3.95
N LEU A 143 -6.35 -0.27 -3.34
CA LEU A 143 -5.76 -0.51 -2.04
C LEU A 143 -6.80 -0.57 -0.92
N VAL A 144 -7.81 0.31 -0.91
CA VAL A 144 -8.91 0.24 0.06
C VAL A 144 -9.66 -1.08 -0.05
N GLN A 145 -9.93 -1.55 -1.27
CA GLN A 145 -10.61 -2.84 -1.48
C GLN A 145 -9.81 -4.02 -0.93
N VAL A 146 -8.50 -4.02 -1.18
CA VAL A 146 -7.58 -5.03 -0.64
C VAL A 146 -7.57 -5.02 0.89
N LEU A 147 -7.56 -3.84 1.51
CA LEU A 147 -7.61 -3.72 2.97
C LEU A 147 -8.93 -4.22 3.57
N LEU A 148 -10.06 -3.95 2.92
CA LEU A 148 -11.36 -4.49 3.33
C LEU A 148 -11.43 -6.01 3.16
N ALA A 149 -10.78 -6.56 2.13
CA ALA A 149 -10.68 -8.01 1.95
C ALA A 149 -9.88 -8.68 3.09
N LEU A 150 -8.93 -7.99 3.72
CA LEU A 150 -8.20 -8.52 4.89
C LEU A 150 -9.12 -8.72 6.10
N THR A 151 -10.17 -7.91 6.24
CA THR A 151 -11.11 -7.98 7.38
C THR A 151 -12.36 -8.82 7.10
N ALA A 152 -12.50 -9.36 5.88
CA ALA A 152 -13.68 -10.13 5.51
C ALA A 152 -13.75 -11.47 6.26
N PRO A 153 -14.94 -11.92 6.71
CA PRO A 153 -15.10 -13.20 7.42
C PRO A 153 -14.52 -14.39 6.65
N PRO A 154 -14.04 -15.46 7.32
CA PRO A 154 -13.63 -16.69 6.64
C PRO A 154 -14.76 -17.22 5.74
N GLY A 155 -14.45 -17.57 4.49
CA GLY A 155 -15.43 -18.12 3.55
C GLY A 155 -16.39 -17.11 2.92
N SER A 156 -16.33 -15.82 3.29
CA SER A 156 -16.84 -14.78 2.41
C SER A 156 -15.97 -14.80 1.15
N GLY A 157 -16.58 -15.06 -0.02
CA GLY A 157 -15.86 -15.08 -1.29
C GLY A 157 -15.07 -13.79 -1.47
N ASP A 158 -14.00 -13.85 -2.27
CA ASP A 158 -13.21 -12.67 -2.63
C ASP A 158 -14.18 -11.55 -3.01
N PRO A 159 -14.21 -10.39 -2.32
CA PRO A 159 -15.18 -9.34 -2.63
C PRO A 159 -15.03 -9.07 -4.11
N ALA A 160 -16.07 -9.42 -4.89
CA ALA A 160 -15.96 -9.54 -6.34
C ALA A 160 -15.20 -8.32 -6.87
N ILE A 161 -13.96 -8.57 -7.33
CA ILE A 161 -13.06 -7.54 -7.82
C ILE A 161 -13.67 -7.02 -9.11
N ARG A 162 -14.65 -6.14 -8.99
CA ARG A 162 -15.07 -5.28 -10.08
C ARG A 162 -13.97 -4.23 -10.17
N ALA A 163 -12.91 -4.58 -10.89
CA ALA A 163 -12.20 -3.58 -11.65
C ALA A 163 -13.30 -2.72 -12.30
N GLY A 164 -13.35 -1.44 -11.94
CA GLY A 164 -14.12 -0.50 -12.75
C GLY A 164 -13.71 -0.73 -14.21
N PRO A 165 -14.61 -0.54 -15.18
CA PRO A 165 -14.21 -0.63 -16.58
C PRO A 165 -12.93 0.19 -16.76
N PRO A 166 -11.96 -0.26 -17.59
CA PRO A 166 -10.78 0.53 -17.89
C PRO A 166 -11.24 1.95 -18.12
N LEU A 167 -10.64 2.92 -17.44
CA LEU A 167 -10.93 4.32 -17.73
C LEU A 167 -10.53 4.51 -19.19
N GLU A 168 -11.51 4.39 -20.09
CA GLU A 168 -11.41 4.74 -21.49
C GLU A 168 -10.78 6.12 -21.49
N PRO A 169 -9.61 6.31 -22.12
CA PRO A 169 -8.93 7.59 -22.11
C PRO A 169 -9.90 8.62 -22.67
N SER A 170 -10.45 9.45 -21.79
CA SER A 170 -11.35 10.52 -22.20
C SER A 170 -10.53 11.39 -23.17
N PRO A 171 -10.98 11.59 -24.41
CA PRO A 171 -10.26 12.39 -25.39
C PRO A 171 -10.43 13.88 -25.02
N ARG A 172 -9.86 14.30 -23.88
CA ARG A 172 -9.85 15.70 -23.48
C ARG A 172 -8.68 16.37 -24.19
N ARG A 173 -9.01 17.03 -25.31
CA ARG A 173 -8.12 18.01 -25.95
C ARG A 173 -7.82 19.12 -24.93
N PRO A 174 -6.55 19.35 -24.56
CA PRO A 174 -6.17 20.19 -23.41
C PRO A 174 -6.42 21.70 -23.57
N LEU A 175 -7.07 22.17 -24.65
CA LEU A 175 -7.16 23.61 -24.97
C LEU A 175 -8.57 24.21 -25.02
N THR A 176 -9.65 23.45 -24.75
CA THR A 176 -11.00 24.03 -24.87
C THR A 176 -11.47 24.75 -23.59
N LEU A 177 -10.91 24.44 -22.41
CA LEU A 177 -11.37 25.03 -21.15
C LEU A 177 -10.89 26.48 -20.88
N LEU A 178 -9.94 27.00 -21.66
CA LEU A 178 -9.47 28.38 -21.55
C LEU A 178 -10.30 29.39 -22.39
N ARG A 179 -11.16 28.93 -23.30
CA ARG A 179 -12.03 29.82 -24.10
C ARG A 179 -13.39 30.11 -23.46
N THR A 180 -13.83 29.30 -22.50
CA THR A 180 -15.11 29.50 -21.79
C THR A 180 -14.97 30.34 -20.51
N ALA A 181 -13.73 30.60 -20.07
CA ALA A 181 -13.46 31.46 -18.90
C ALA A 181 -13.05 32.90 -19.29
N LEU A 182 -12.93 33.19 -20.60
CA LEU A 182 -12.56 34.50 -21.14
C LEU A 182 -13.51 34.99 -22.25
N GLY A 183 -14.75 34.47 -22.25
CA GLY A 183 -15.83 34.93 -23.12
C GLY A 183 -17.13 34.96 -22.36
#